data_AF-A0A1M3IQC7-F1
#
_entry.id   AF-A0A1M3IQC7-F1
#
_cell.length_a   1.000
_cell.length_b   1.000
_cell.length_c   1.000
_cell.angle_alpha   90.00
_cell.angle_beta   90.00
_cell.angle_gamma   90.00
#
_symmetry.space_group_name_H-M   'P 1'
#
loop_
_entity.id
_entity.type
_entity.pdbx_description
1 polymer ?
#
loop_
_entity_poly.entity_id
_entity_poly.type
_entity_poly.pdbx_seq_one_letter_code
_entity_poly.pdbx_strand_id
1 'polypeptide(L)'
;MDQGYKGHGAQEAKVFLSRQKKGITKTLKRHLKRRQSIEPIIGHMKQDGKLGCNYLKGIINEMNAILLGVGFNLRAILNKKLYFTAIITRLF
;
A
#
# COMPACT_ATOMS: atom_id res chain seq x y z
N MET A 1 -12.06 5.53 -2.56
CA MET A 1 -12.05 6.30 -1.30
C MET A 1 -12.42 5.41 -0.16
N ASP A 2 -11.99 5.81 1.04
CA ASP A 2 -12.35 5.14 2.28
C ASP A 2 -13.85 5.16 2.54
N GLN A 3 -14.30 4.22 3.35
CA GLN A 3 -15.72 4.10 3.71
C GLN A 3 -16.23 5.31 4.49
N GLY A 4 -15.34 6.03 5.19
CA GLY A 4 -15.67 7.27 5.89
C GLY A 4 -15.75 8.50 4.98
N TYR A 5 -15.50 8.36 3.67
CA TYR A 5 -15.59 9.49 2.75
C TYR A 5 -17.04 9.96 2.58
N LYS A 6 -17.35 11.15 3.11
CA LYS A 6 -18.68 11.77 3.07
C LYS A 6 -18.93 12.68 1.86
N GLY A 7 -18.03 12.69 0.88
CA GLY A 7 -18.09 13.59 -0.27
C GLY A 7 -17.43 14.93 0.01
N HIS A 8 -16.56 15.38 -0.90
CA HIS A 8 -15.91 16.71 -0.85
C HIS A 8 -16.08 17.45 -2.18
N GLY A 9 -17.32 17.49 -2.71
CA GLY A 9 -17.63 18.30 -3.90
C GLY A 9 -16.97 17.85 -5.21
N ALA A 10 -16.45 16.63 -5.29
CA ALA A 10 -15.92 16.07 -6.54
C ALA A 10 -17.06 15.81 -7.54
N GLN A 11 -17.43 16.83 -8.32
CA GLN A 11 -18.46 16.76 -9.35
C GLN A 11 -17.93 16.19 -10.68
N GLU A 12 -16.62 16.32 -10.92
CA GLU A 12 -15.99 15.97 -12.21
C GLU A 12 -15.60 14.50 -12.35
N ALA A 13 -15.57 13.73 -11.26
CA ALA A 13 -15.08 12.36 -11.26
C ALA A 13 -15.98 11.38 -10.52
N LYS A 14 -16.21 10.20 -11.12
CA LYS A 14 -16.96 9.11 -10.49
C LYS A 14 -16.15 8.50 -9.35
N VAL A 15 -16.58 8.75 -8.12
CA VAL A 15 -15.92 8.23 -6.91
C VAL A 15 -16.41 6.82 -6.59
N PHE A 16 -15.48 5.88 -6.45
CA PHE A 16 -15.76 4.52 -5.99
C PHE A 16 -15.26 4.29 -4.56
N LEU A 17 -16.08 3.63 -3.75
CA LEU A 17 -15.78 3.32 -2.35
C LEU A 17 -15.10 1.95 -2.22
N SER A 18 -14.22 1.81 -1.22
CA SER A 18 -13.39 0.62 -0.99
C SER A 18 -14.21 -0.69 -0.97
N ARG A 19 -15.43 -0.70 -0.43
CA ARG A 19 -16.29 -1.91 -0.35
C ARG A 19 -17.52 -1.89 -1.25
N GLN A 20 -17.56 -1.03 -2.27
CA GLN A 20 -18.70 -1.00 -3.17
C GLN A 20 -18.81 -2.32 -3.96
N LYS A 21 -19.95 -3.02 -3.82
CA LYS A 21 -20.19 -4.33 -4.44
C LYS A 21 -20.93 -4.25 -5.78
N LYS A 22 -21.79 -3.24 -5.95
CA LYS A 22 -22.68 -3.07 -7.11
C LYS A 22 -22.16 -1.98 -8.06
N GLY A 23 -22.39 -2.16 -9.36
CA GLY A 23 -22.04 -1.16 -10.40
C GLY A 23 -20.55 -1.02 -10.69
N ILE A 24 -19.77 -2.10 -10.48
CA ILE A 24 -18.31 -2.10 -10.65
C ILE A 24 -17.90 -3.21 -11.64
N THR A 25 -17.06 -2.86 -12.62
CA THR A 25 -16.48 -3.83 -13.56
C THR A 25 -15.41 -4.71 -12.88
N LYS A 26 -15.14 -5.89 -13.44
CA LYS A 26 -14.10 -6.80 -12.90
C LYS A 26 -12.73 -6.11 -12.78
N THR A 27 -12.37 -5.30 -13.78
CA THR A 27 -11.12 -4.54 -13.81
C THR A 27 -11.06 -3.52 -12.67
N LEU A 28 -12.13 -2.73 -12.50
CA LEU A 28 -12.20 -1.75 -11.42
C LEU A 28 -12.17 -2.41 -10.03
N LYS A 29 -12.84 -3.56 -9.86
CA LYS A 29 -12.77 -4.36 -8.63
C LYS A 29 -11.32 -4.80 -8.33
N ARG A 30 -10.56 -5.21 -9.34
CA ARG A 30 -9.13 -5.57 -9.20
C ARG A 30 -8.29 -4.37 -8.80
N HIS A 31 -8.50 -3.19 -9.39
CA HIS A 31 -7.81 -1.96 -9.02
C HIS A 31 -8.14 -1.52 -7.59
N LEU A 32 -9.41 -1.60 -7.19
CA LEU A 32 -9.84 -1.30 -5.82
C LEU A 32 -9.18 -2.25 -4.82
N LYS A 33 -9.18 -3.57 -5.08
CA LYS A 33 -8.50 -4.55 -4.22
C LYS A 33 -7.00 -4.26 -4.06
N ARG A 34 -6.31 -3.90 -5.16
CA ARG A 34 -4.90 -3.50 -5.10
C ARG A 34 -4.69 -2.24 -4.26
N ARG A 35 -5.57 -1.24 -4.38
CA ARG A 35 -5.50 -0.02 -3.55
C ARG A 35 -5.75 -0.31 -2.08
N GLN A 36 -6.73 -1.16 -1.75
CA GLN A 36 -7.00 -1.57 -0.38
C GLN A 36 -5.81 -2.26 0.30
N SER A 37 -4.99 -3.00 -0.46
CA SER A 37 -3.77 -3.60 0.11
C SER A 37 -2.66 -2.57 0.40
N ILE A 38 -2.72 -1.37 -0.17
CA ILE A 38 -1.72 -0.32 0.04
C ILE A 38 -1.93 0.38 1.39
N GLU A 39 -3.18 0.60 1.81
CA GLU A 39 -3.50 1.30 3.07
C GLU A 39 -2.85 0.64 4.31
N PRO A 40 -2.94 -0.70 4.51
CA PRO A 40 -2.22 -1.37 5.60
C PRO A 40 -0.70 -1.23 5.49
N ILE A 41 -0.15 -1.27 4.27
CA ILE A 41 1.29 -1.11 4.04
C ILE A 41 1.76 0.29 4.46
N ILE A 42 0.99 1.33 4.13
CA ILE A 42 1.28 2.70 4.59
C ILE A 42 1.15 2.79 6.12
N GLY A 43 0.16 2.12 6.72
CA GLY A 43 0.03 2.01 8.17
C GLY A 43 1.28 1.42 8.83
N HIS A 44 1.76 0.28 8.34
CA HIS A 44 3.00 -0.34 8.79
C HIS A 44 4.21 0.57 8.58
N MET A 45 4.33 1.24 7.44
CA MET A 45 5.40 2.21 7.20
C MET A 45 5.37 3.39 8.18
N LYS A 46 4.18 3.86 8.58
CA LYS A 46 4.03 4.91 9.59
C LYS A 46 4.46 4.44 10.97
N GLN A 47 4.11 3.22 11.36
CA GLN A 47 4.39 2.66 12.68
C GLN A 47 5.80 2.06 12.77
N ASP A 48 6.09 1.04 11.98
CA ASP A 48 7.35 0.29 11.99
C ASP A 48 8.49 1.08 11.34
N GLY A 49 8.16 1.83 10.28
CA GLY A 49 9.11 2.71 9.60
C GLY A 49 9.25 4.10 10.21
N LYS A 50 8.57 4.35 11.35
CA LYS A 50 8.58 5.61 12.11
C LYS A 50 8.23 6.86 11.28
N LEU A 51 7.62 6.73 10.10
CA LEU A 51 7.14 7.89 9.33
C LEU A 51 6.05 8.67 10.06
N GLY A 52 5.31 8.03 10.98
CA GLY A 52 4.33 8.70 11.83
C GLY A 52 4.94 9.63 12.89
N CYS A 53 6.23 9.46 13.20
CA CYS A 53 6.99 10.26 14.16
C CYS A 53 8.27 10.82 13.54
N ASN A 54 8.28 11.07 12.22
CA ASN A 54 9.47 11.61 11.57
C ASN A 54 9.64 13.10 11.91
N TYR A 55 10.69 13.44 12.64
CA TYR A 55 11.03 14.82 13.02
C TYR A 55 11.76 15.59 11.91
N LEU A 56 12.10 14.93 10.81
CA LEU A 56 12.73 15.54 9.64
C LEU A 56 11.72 16.43 8.91
N LYS A 57 12.19 17.53 8.30
CA LYS A 57 11.35 18.50 7.58
C LYS A 57 11.84 18.70 6.16
N GLY A 58 10.94 19.18 5.30
CA GLY A 58 11.23 19.47 3.90
C GLY A 58 11.71 18.23 3.13
N ILE A 59 12.67 18.45 2.22
CA ILE A 59 13.19 17.42 1.30
C ILE A 59 13.71 16.19 2.03
N ILE A 60 14.31 16.35 3.21
CA ILE A 60 14.88 15.23 3.97
C ILE A 60 13.77 14.27 4.45
N ASN A 61 12.59 14.79 4.80
CA ASN A 61 11.44 13.95 5.12
C ASN A 61 10.96 13.16 3.90
N GLU A 62 10.88 13.82 2.74
CA GLU A 62 10.48 13.19 1.48
C GLU A 62 11.46 12.07 1.08
N MET A 63 12.77 12.33 1.18
CA MET A 63 13.81 11.34 0.94
C MET A 63 13.69 10.14 1.88
N ASN A 64 13.42 10.36 3.17
CA ASN A 64 13.21 9.27 4.13
C ASN A 64 11.99 8.42 3.78
N ALA A 65 10.88 9.05 3.38
CA ALA A 65 9.68 8.33 2.93
C ALA A 65 9.94 7.49 1.68
N ILE A 66 10.68 8.03 0.70
CA ILE A 66 11.07 7.31 -0.52
C ILE A 66 11.96 6.13 -0.15
N LEU A 67 13.00 6.34 0.67
CA LEU A 67 13.95 5.29 1.03
C LEU A 67 13.28 4.16 1.82
N LEU A 68 12.38 4.49 2.75
CA LEU A 68 11.60 3.49 3.46
C LEU A 68 10.73 2.67 2.49
N GLY A 69 10.06 3.33 1.54
CA GLY A 69 9.26 2.67 0.52
C GLY A 69 10.09 1.70 -0.33
N VAL A 70 11.29 2.11 -0.73
CA VAL A 70 12.25 1.26 -1.46
C VAL A 70 12.67 0.07 -0.60
N GLY A 71 13.09 0.31 0.65
CA GLY A 71 13.52 -0.74 1.58
C GLY A 71 12.42 -1.77 1.86
N PHE A 72 11.17 -1.33 1.99
CA PHE A 72 10.02 -2.22 2.16
C PHE A 72 9.83 -3.14 0.94
N ASN A 73 9.91 -2.60 -0.28
CA ASN A 73 9.79 -3.38 -1.51
C ASN A 73 10.95 -4.38 -1.66
N LEU A 74 12.19 -3.96 -1.36
CA LEU A 74 13.36 -4.83 -1.37
C LEU A 74 13.19 -6.00 -0.40
N ARG A 75 12.74 -5.74 0.84
CA ARG A 75 12.46 -6.79 1.83
C ARG A 75 11.40 -7.77 1.34
N ALA A 76 10.34 -7.29 0.69
CA ALA A 76 9.31 -8.15 0.12
C ALA A 76 9.86 -9.07 -0.99
N ILE A 77 10.76 -8.56 -1.85
CA ILE A 77 11.40 -9.36 -2.90
C ILE A 77 12.32 -10.43 -2.30
N LEU A 78 13.17 -10.03 -1.33
CA LEU A 78 14.09 -10.94 -0.66
C LEU A 78 13.35 -12.05 0.08
N ASN A 79 12.30 -11.72 0.82
CA ASN A 79 11.48 -12.72 1.53
C ASN A 79 10.86 -13.73 0.57
N LYS A 80 10.39 -13.29 -0.62
CA LYS A 80 9.86 -14.20 -1.64
C LYS A 80 10.93 -15.15 -2.18
N LYS A 81 12.14 -14.63 -2.48
CA LYS A 81 13.26 -15.46 -2.95
C LYS A 81 13.67 -16.49 -1.90
N LEU A 82 13.86 -16.07 -0.66
CA LEU A 82 14.21 -16.94 0.46
C LEU A 82 13.15 -18.01 0.72
N TYR A 83 11.87 -17.63 0.64
CA TYR A 83 10.77 -18.58 0.79
C TYR A 83 10.76 -19.63 -0.33
N PHE A 84 10.97 -19.19 -1.57
CA PHE A 84 11.06 -20.08 -2.73
C PHE A 84 12.22 -21.07 -2.62
N THR A 85 13.42 -20.61 -2.26
CA THR A 85 14.58 -21.49 -2.05
C THR A 85 14.32 -22.46 -0.90
N ALA A 86 13.73 -22.01 0.20
CA ALA A 86 13.41 -22.86 1.35
C ALA A 86 12.35 -23.94 1.03
N ILE A 87 11.49 -23.73 0.04
CA ILE A 87 10.59 -24.76 -0.48
C ILE A 87 11.37 -25.78 -1.30
N ILE A 88 12.21 -25.33 -2.24
CA ILE A 88 13.00 -26.23 -3.09
C ILE A 88 13.89 -27.15 -2.24
N THR A 89 14.62 -26.60 -1.27
CA THR A 89 15.49 -27.38 -0.37
C THR A 89 14.72 -28.34 0.55
N ARG A 90 13.40 -28.21 0.67
CA ARG A 90 12.56 -29.18 1.40
C ARG A 90 11.92 -30.24 0.51
N LEU A 91 11.85 -30.00 -0.80
CA LEU A 91 11.24 -30.91 -1.77
C LEU A 91 12.26 -31.88 -2.39
N PHE A 92 13.55 -31.54 -2.31
CA PHE A 92 14.69 -32.35 -2.75
C PHE A 92 15.64 -32.57 -1.58
#